data_AF-A0ABD0Y0N6-F1
#
_entry.id   AF-A0ABD0Y0N6-F1
#
_cell.length_a   1.000
_cell.length_b   1.000
_cell.length_c   1.000
_cell.angle_alpha   90.00
_cell.angle_beta   90.00
_cell.angle_gamma   90.00
#
_symmetry.space_group_name_H-M   'P 1'
#
loop_
_entity.id
_entity.type
_entity.pdbx_description
1 polymer ?
#
loop_
_entity_poly.entity_id
_entity_poly.type
_entity_poly.pdbx_seq_one_letter_code
_entity_poly.pdbx_strand_id
1 'polypeptide(L)'
;MLNIIGFTLYSLFNCGLYWIPEVEEEYFMRHPGGLNPVQLNDIVFALHATVVTLLTIVQCLCYERGGQAVSLIGKIIVGIFVLVIIVTIILAAVDVMHWLDFLYACSYVKLTITLIKYIPQAVMNYKRKSTIGWSIGNVVLDFTGGILSMLQMIINADNYNDWASIFGDPTKFGLGLFSVLFDIFFLVQHYILYR
;
A
#
# COMPACT_ATOMS: atom_id res chain seq x y z
N MET A 1 8.59 3.02 -10.35
CA MET A 1 8.85 1.56 -10.25
C MET A 1 8.26 0.94 -8.99
N LEU A 2 8.67 1.33 -7.78
CA LEU A 2 8.09 0.75 -6.54
C LEU A 2 6.59 1.03 -6.34
N ASN A 3 6.06 2.16 -6.85
CA ASN A 3 4.63 2.46 -6.77
C ASN A 3 3.78 1.46 -7.57
N ILE A 4 4.13 1.19 -8.83
CA ILE A 4 3.34 0.27 -9.68
C ILE A 4 3.31 -1.13 -9.10
N ILE A 5 4.45 -1.64 -8.59
CA ILE A 5 4.53 -2.95 -7.96
C ILE A 5 3.59 -2.98 -6.75
N GLY A 6 3.72 -2.01 -5.84
CA GLY A 6 2.88 -1.96 -4.65
C GLY A 6 1.38 -1.90 -4.99
N PHE A 7 0.95 -0.99 -5.86
CA PHE A 7 -0.48 -0.86 -6.18
C PHE A 7 -1.03 -2.04 -6.99
N THR A 8 -0.22 -2.68 -7.84
CA THR A 8 -0.62 -3.91 -8.54
C THR A 8 -0.85 -5.04 -7.54
N LEU A 9 0.10 -5.26 -6.62
CA LEU A 9 -0.02 -6.30 -5.59
C LEU A 9 -1.18 -6.03 -4.63
N TYR A 10 -1.42 -4.77 -4.28
CA TYR A 10 -2.58 -4.40 -3.47
C TYR A 10 -3.89 -4.57 -4.23
N SER A 11 -3.91 -4.31 -5.54
CA SER A 11 -5.08 -4.59 -6.39
C SER A 11 -5.36 -6.09 -6.47
N LEU A 12 -4.31 -6.93 -6.59
CA LEU A 12 -4.45 -8.39 -6.56
C LEU A 12 -5.05 -8.86 -5.24
N PHE A 13 -4.57 -8.34 -4.10
CA PHE A 13 -5.14 -8.65 -2.79
C PHE A 13 -6.62 -8.26 -2.70
N ASN A 14 -6.96 -7.00 -3.01
CA ASN A 14 -8.34 -6.51 -2.89
C ASN A 14 -9.29 -7.23 -3.86
N CYS A 15 -8.90 -7.41 -5.12
CA CYS A 15 -9.72 -8.10 -6.11
C CYS A 15 -9.86 -9.59 -5.75
N GLY A 16 -8.77 -10.24 -5.34
CA GLY A 16 -8.75 -11.65 -5.00
C GLY A 16 -9.65 -11.95 -3.80
N LEU A 17 -9.48 -11.21 -2.71
CA LEU A 17 -10.27 -11.41 -1.49
C LEU A 17 -11.75 -11.03 -1.63
N TYR A 18 -12.10 -10.14 -2.58
CA TYR A 18 -13.49 -9.69 -2.77
C TYR A 18 -14.25 -10.47 -3.85
N TRP A 19 -13.58 -10.98 -4.90
CA TRP A 19 -14.25 -11.62 -6.03
C TRP A 19 -14.00 -13.12 -6.18
N ILE A 20 -13.00 -13.70 -5.50
CA ILE A 20 -12.71 -15.14 -5.60
C ILE A 20 -13.36 -15.84 -4.40
N PRO A 21 -14.44 -16.63 -4.60
CA PRO A 21 -15.18 -17.25 -3.51
C PRO A 21 -14.31 -18.17 -2.64
N GLU A 22 -13.38 -18.90 -3.23
CA GLU A 22 -12.49 -19.82 -2.52
C GLU A 22 -11.59 -19.07 -1.54
N VAL A 23 -11.05 -17.91 -1.95
CA VAL A 23 -10.20 -17.05 -1.10
C VAL A 23 -11.02 -16.40 0.00
N GLU A 24 -12.24 -15.96 -0.31
CA GLU A 24 -13.16 -15.39 0.67
C GLU A 24 -13.59 -16.43 1.72
N GLU A 25 -13.84 -17.68 1.30
CA GLU A 25 -14.12 -18.79 2.20
C GLU A 25 -12.91 -19.10 3.10
N GLU A 26 -11.69 -19.13 2.56
CA GLU A 26 -10.46 -19.24 3.34
C GLU A 26 -10.34 -18.16 4.41
N TYR A 27 -10.78 -16.94 4.12
CA TYR A 27 -10.80 -15.85 5.08
C TYR A 27 -11.82 -16.09 6.19
N PHE A 28 -13.06 -16.43 5.84
CA PHE A 28 -14.10 -16.68 6.85
C PHE A 28 -13.85 -17.92 7.69
N MET A 29 -13.14 -18.93 7.17
CA MET A 29 -12.66 -20.07 7.97
C MET A 29 -11.69 -19.63 9.08
N ARG A 30 -10.86 -18.60 8.82
CA ARG A 30 -9.90 -18.05 9.80
C ARG A 30 -10.54 -17.01 10.72
N HIS A 31 -11.58 -16.33 10.25
CA HIS A 31 -12.28 -15.25 10.95
C HIS A 31 -13.79 -15.56 11.02
N PRO A 32 -14.21 -16.58 11.78
CA PRO A 32 -15.61 -16.99 11.84
C PRO A 32 -16.49 -15.88 12.43
N GLY A 33 -17.56 -15.55 11.71
CA GLY A 33 -18.46 -14.44 12.08
C GLY A 33 -17.91 -13.05 11.78
N GLY A 34 -16.73 -12.97 11.15
CA GLY A 34 -16.16 -11.71 10.69
C GLY A 34 -16.81 -11.22 9.40
N LEU A 35 -16.52 -9.97 9.04
CA LEU A 35 -16.85 -9.40 7.74
C LEU A 35 -15.67 -9.47 6.77
N ASN A 36 -15.97 -9.49 5.46
CA ASN A 36 -14.96 -9.28 4.45
C ASN A 36 -14.34 -7.88 4.65
N PRO A 37 -13.03 -7.79 4.94
CA PRO A 37 -12.39 -6.53 5.31
C PRO A 37 -12.19 -5.61 4.09
N VAL A 38 -12.28 -6.17 2.88
CA VAL A 38 -12.18 -5.45 1.62
C VAL A 38 -13.56 -4.96 1.19
N GLN A 39 -13.63 -3.70 0.82
CA GLN A 39 -14.83 -3.04 0.32
C GLN A 39 -14.60 -2.56 -1.11
N LEU A 40 -15.69 -2.29 -1.85
CA LEU A 40 -15.61 -1.87 -3.25
C LEU A 40 -14.75 -0.61 -3.44
N ASN A 41 -14.78 0.32 -2.50
CA ASN A 41 -13.96 1.53 -2.56
C ASN A 41 -12.46 1.23 -2.48
N ASP A 42 -12.05 0.17 -1.76
CA ASP A 42 -10.64 -0.25 -1.69
C ASP A 42 -10.15 -0.79 -3.04
N ILE A 43 -11.01 -1.55 -3.73
CA ILE A 43 -10.74 -2.08 -5.09
C ILE A 43 -10.56 -0.93 -6.08
N VAL A 44 -11.52 0.01 -6.10
CA VAL A 44 -11.47 1.17 -7.01
C VAL A 44 -10.23 2.01 -6.73
N PHE A 45 -9.90 2.24 -5.46
CA PHE A 45 -8.69 2.96 -5.06
C PHE A 45 -7.41 2.27 -5.58
N ALA A 46 -7.26 0.97 -5.33
CA ALA A 46 -6.06 0.22 -5.70
C ALA A 46 -5.88 0.14 -7.22
N LEU A 47 -6.95 -0.15 -7.96
CA LEU A 47 -6.93 -0.21 -9.43
C LEU A 47 -6.65 1.16 -10.05
N HIS A 48 -7.33 2.21 -9.57
CA HIS A 48 -7.10 3.58 -10.04
C HIS A 48 -5.63 3.99 -9.82
N ALA A 49 -5.08 3.75 -8.64
CA ALA A 49 -3.68 4.06 -8.34
C ALA A 49 -2.70 3.24 -9.20
N THR A 50 -3.03 2.00 -9.53
CA THR A 50 -2.26 1.18 -10.49
C THR A 50 -2.23 1.83 -11.87
N VAL A 51 -3.39 2.24 -12.39
CA VAL A 51 -3.49 2.93 -13.69
C VAL A 51 -2.73 4.26 -13.69
N VAL A 52 -2.94 5.11 -12.69
CA VAL A 52 -2.26 6.41 -12.58
C VAL A 52 -0.74 6.23 -12.52
N THR A 53 -0.25 5.26 -11.74
CA THR A 53 1.19 5.03 -11.62
C THR A 53 1.80 4.39 -12.88
N LEU A 54 1.02 3.62 -13.64
CA LEU A 54 1.42 3.17 -14.98
C LEU A 54 1.56 4.35 -15.93
N LEU A 55 0.58 5.26 -15.96
CA LEU A 55 0.65 6.49 -16.76
C LEU A 55 1.87 7.33 -16.38
N THR A 56 2.17 7.47 -15.09
CA THR A 56 3.39 8.17 -14.64
C THR A 56 4.66 7.48 -15.15
N ILE A 57 4.71 6.15 -15.18
CA ILE A 57 5.86 5.42 -15.74
C ILE A 57 6.01 5.70 -17.24
N VAL A 58 4.91 5.69 -18.00
CA VAL A 58 4.91 6.03 -19.42
C VAL A 58 5.40 7.46 -19.62
N GLN A 59 4.91 8.42 -18.85
CA GLN A 59 5.40 9.81 -18.87
C GLN A 59 6.91 9.88 -18.59
N CYS A 60 7.41 9.14 -17.59
CA CYS A 60 8.84 9.08 -17.31
C CYS A 60 9.67 8.43 -18.42
N LEU A 61 9.07 7.65 -19.34
CA LEU A 61 9.75 7.07 -20.51
C LEU A 61 9.69 8.00 -21.73
N CYS A 62 8.61 8.76 -21.89
CA CYS A 62 8.41 9.67 -23.02
C CYS A 62 9.10 11.02 -22.82
N TYR A 63 9.12 11.55 -21.59
CA TYR A 63 9.73 12.84 -21.29
C TYR A 63 11.24 12.72 -21.01
N GLU A 64 11.92 13.86 -21.12
CA GLU A 64 13.38 13.93 -20.98
C GLU A 64 13.84 13.42 -19.61
N ARG A 65 14.67 12.36 -19.65
CA ARG A 65 15.11 11.61 -18.47
C ARG A 65 16.50 11.99 -17.98
N GLY A 66 17.23 12.81 -18.76
CA GLY A 66 18.64 13.10 -18.54
C GLY A 66 19.46 11.82 -18.33
N GLY A 67 20.42 11.86 -17.41
CA GLY A 67 21.23 10.70 -16.98
C GLY A 67 20.63 9.90 -15.81
N GLN A 68 19.34 10.05 -15.51
CA GLN A 68 18.75 9.40 -14.32
C GLN A 68 18.61 7.88 -14.52
N ALA A 69 19.30 7.11 -13.69
CA ALA A 69 19.21 5.66 -13.64
C ALA A 69 18.59 5.17 -12.33
N VAL A 70 17.96 3.99 -12.38
CA VAL A 70 17.47 3.32 -11.16
C VAL A 70 18.66 2.89 -10.31
N SER A 71 18.65 3.27 -9.03
CA SER A 71 19.71 2.94 -8.08
C SER A 71 19.86 1.42 -7.89
N LEU A 72 21.09 0.97 -7.63
CA LEU A 72 21.37 -0.46 -7.37
C LEU A 72 20.55 -0.97 -6.18
N ILE A 73 20.47 -0.19 -5.10
CA ILE A 73 19.65 -0.51 -3.92
C ILE A 73 18.18 -0.70 -4.32
N GLY A 74 17.63 0.19 -5.16
CA GLY A 74 16.26 0.06 -5.65
C GLY A 74 16.04 -1.20 -6.49
N LYS A 75 17.03 -1.60 -7.31
CA LYS A 75 16.98 -2.85 -8.09
C LYS A 75 17.02 -4.07 -7.18
N ILE A 76 17.88 -4.09 -6.17
CA ILE A 76 17.97 -5.18 -5.18
C ILE A 76 16.66 -5.34 -4.43
N ILE A 77 16.09 -4.24 -3.93
CA ILE A 77 14.79 -4.24 -3.22
C ILE A 77 13.69 -4.83 -4.11
N VAL A 78 13.63 -4.42 -5.39
CA VAL A 78 12.65 -5.00 -6.33
C VAL A 78 12.93 -6.47 -6.59
N GLY A 79 14.19 -6.88 -6.75
CA GLY A 79 14.56 -8.28 -6.90
C GLY A 79 14.10 -9.14 -5.72
N ILE A 80 14.24 -8.65 -4.49
CA ILE A 80 13.76 -9.32 -3.28
C ILE A 80 12.22 -9.46 -3.31
N PHE A 81 11.49 -8.39 -3.63
CA PHE A 81 10.03 -8.47 -3.72
C PHE A 81 9.55 -9.44 -4.80
N VAL A 82 10.18 -9.40 -5.98
CA VAL A 82 9.88 -10.36 -7.06
C VAL A 82 10.14 -11.79 -6.60
N LEU A 83 11.26 -12.05 -5.92
CA LEU A 83 11.57 -13.37 -5.37
C LEU A 83 10.51 -13.82 -4.36
N VAL A 84 10.12 -12.96 -3.41
CA VAL A 84 9.06 -13.27 -2.44
C VAL A 84 7.77 -13.66 -3.15
N ILE A 85 7.33 -12.88 -4.15
CA ILE A 85 6.11 -13.15 -4.91
C ILE A 85 6.20 -14.45 -5.70
N ILE A 86 7.34 -14.75 -6.33
CA ILE A 86 7.56 -16.00 -7.06
C ILE A 86 7.55 -17.22 -6.12
N VAL A 87 8.18 -17.11 -4.95
CA VAL A 87 8.19 -18.20 -3.98
C VAL A 87 6.78 -18.45 -3.45
N THR A 88 6.07 -17.40 -3.02
CA THR A 88 4.72 -17.56 -2.45
C THR A 88 3.68 -18.01 -3.48
N ILE A 89 3.76 -17.57 -4.74
CA ILE A 89 2.84 -18.06 -5.77
C ILE A 89 3.11 -19.54 -6.11
N ILE A 90 4.37 -19.98 -6.14
CA ILE A 90 4.71 -21.39 -6.36
C ILE A 90 4.17 -22.24 -5.22
N LEU A 91 4.42 -21.83 -3.97
CA LEU A 91 3.95 -22.55 -2.78
C LEU A 91 2.42 -22.64 -2.75
N ALA A 92 1.70 -21.60 -3.17
CA ALA A 92 0.24 -21.63 -3.30
C ALA A 92 -0.22 -22.58 -4.41
N ALA A 93 0.48 -22.57 -5.55
CA ALA A 93 0.14 -23.43 -6.69
C ALA A 93 0.40 -24.94 -6.44
N VAL A 94 1.23 -25.29 -5.47
CA VAL A 94 1.50 -26.69 -5.07
C VAL A 94 0.80 -27.08 -3.76
N ASP A 95 -0.21 -26.31 -3.34
CA ASP A 95 -1.03 -26.55 -2.14
C ASP A 95 -0.24 -26.62 -0.81
N VAL A 96 0.97 -26.03 -0.76
CA VAL A 96 1.75 -25.92 0.47
C VAL A 96 1.27 -24.74 1.32
N MET A 97 0.68 -23.72 0.70
CA MET A 97 0.01 -22.60 1.36
C MET A 97 -1.31 -22.28 0.67
N HIS A 98 -2.22 -21.61 1.37
CA HIS A 98 -3.50 -21.21 0.80
C HIS A 98 -3.35 -19.97 -0.09
N TRP A 99 -4.30 -19.74 -1.00
CA TRP A 99 -4.27 -18.56 -1.88
C TRP A 99 -4.38 -17.26 -1.09
N LEU A 100 -5.14 -17.25 0.01
CA LEU A 100 -5.21 -16.14 0.95
C LEU A 100 -3.83 -15.77 1.53
N ASP A 101 -2.98 -16.75 1.83
CA ASP A 101 -1.62 -16.48 2.35
C ASP A 101 -0.74 -15.78 1.31
N PHE A 102 -0.89 -16.16 0.03
CA PHE A 102 -0.21 -15.49 -1.08
C PHE A 102 -0.69 -14.04 -1.23
N LEU A 103 -1.99 -13.81 -1.11
CA LEU A 103 -2.56 -12.46 -1.19
C LEU A 103 -2.15 -11.60 0.02
N TYR A 104 -2.07 -12.16 1.22
CA TYR A 104 -1.49 -11.46 2.37
C TYR A 104 -0.02 -11.09 2.13
N ALA A 105 0.78 -11.98 1.54
CA ALA A 105 2.15 -11.63 1.16
C ALA A 105 2.18 -10.45 0.16
N CYS A 106 1.27 -10.41 -0.82
CA CYS A 106 1.12 -9.29 -1.75
C CYS A 106 0.81 -7.97 -1.01
N SER A 107 -0.12 -8.00 -0.05
CA SER A 107 -0.52 -6.81 0.70
C SER A 107 0.60 -6.32 1.64
N TYR A 108 1.34 -7.23 2.30
CA TYR A 108 2.51 -6.87 3.10
C TYR A 108 3.66 -6.28 2.28
N VAL A 109 3.88 -6.76 1.05
CA VAL A 109 4.85 -6.14 0.14
C VAL A 109 4.44 -4.70 -0.17
N LYS A 110 3.15 -4.44 -0.46
CA LYS A 110 2.65 -3.06 -0.62
C LYS A 110 2.95 -2.20 0.60
N LEU A 111 2.64 -2.70 1.80
CA LEU A 111 2.86 -1.97 3.05
C LEU A 111 4.34 -1.64 3.25
N THR A 112 5.22 -2.62 3.07
CA THR A 112 6.68 -2.46 3.17
C THR A 112 7.21 -1.44 2.16
N ILE A 113 6.71 -1.49 0.93
CA ILE A 113 7.03 -0.54 -0.13
C ILE A 113 6.69 0.91 0.26
N THR A 114 5.61 1.14 1.01
CA THR A 114 5.24 2.46 1.51
C THR A 114 6.29 2.97 2.52
N LEU A 115 6.67 2.15 3.49
CA LEU A 115 7.69 2.50 4.49
C LEU A 115 9.06 2.82 3.86
N ILE A 116 9.49 2.02 2.89
CA ILE A 116 10.75 2.20 2.16
C ILE A 116 10.80 3.55 1.43
N LYS A 117 9.66 4.14 1.05
CA LYS A 117 9.62 5.45 0.37
C LYS A 117 9.59 6.61 1.35
N TYR A 118 8.80 6.48 2.42
CA TYR A 118 8.59 7.57 3.36
C TYR A 118 9.83 7.86 4.21
N ILE A 119 10.57 6.82 4.63
CA ILE A 119 11.77 7.01 5.47
C ILE A 119 12.88 7.79 4.75
N PRO A 120 13.34 7.41 3.54
CA PRO A 120 14.36 8.19 2.83
C PRO A 120 13.90 9.60 2.54
N GLN A 121 12.61 9.80 2.23
CA GLN A 121 12.10 11.14 2.01
C GLN A 121 12.20 12.01 3.26
N ALA A 122 11.75 11.50 4.41
CA ALA A 122 11.85 12.18 5.69
C ALA A 122 13.28 12.62 5.99
N VAL A 123 14.25 11.72 5.74
CA VAL A 123 15.68 11.99 5.90
C VAL A 123 16.18 13.02 4.88
N MET A 124 15.75 12.95 3.62
CA MET A 124 16.15 13.91 2.58
C MET A 124 15.66 15.32 2.88
N ASN A 125 14.40 15.46 3.31
CA ASN A 125 13.84 16.74 3.77
C ASN A 125 14.66 17.28 4.94
N TYR A 126 15.00 16.43 5.92
CA TYR A 126 15.81 16.82 7.07
C TYR A 126 17.23 17.26 6.69
N LYS A 127 17.89 16.56 5.76
CA LYS A 127 19.25 16.87 5.31
C LYS A 127 19.29 18.15 4.48
N ARG A 128 18.30 18.36 3.60
CA ARG A 128 18.20 19.54 2.74
C ARG A 128 17.67 20.77 3.48
N LYS A 129 17.01 20.58 4.64
CA LYS A 129 16.28 21.63 5.37
C LYS A 129 15.29 22.37 4.46
N SER A 130 14.74 21.67 3.49
CA SER A 130 13.83 22.22 2.48
C SER A 130 12.91 21.13 1.97
N THR A 131 11.68 21.54 1.67
CA THR A 131 10.64 20.72 1.05
C THR A 131 10.20 21.28 -0.32
N ILE A 132 10.98 22.22 -0.88
CA ILE A 132 10.70 22.84 -2.17
C ILE A 132 10.80 21.78 -3.29
N GLY A 133 9.80 21.78 -4.19
CA GLY A 133 9.66 20.80 -5.26
C GLY A 133 8.86 19.54 -4.89
N TRP A 134 8.37 19.44 -3.65
CA TRP A 134 7.44 18.40 -3.19
C TRP A 134 5.99 18.91 -3.23
N SER A 135 5.07 18.11 -3.80
CA SER A 135 3.63 18.46 -3.78
C SER A 135 3.04 18.21 -2.39
N ILE A 136 2.97 19.25 -1.56
CA ILE A 136 2.36 19.16 -0.22
C ILE A 136 0.86 18.87 -0.31
N GLY A 137 0.19 19.28 -1.39
CA GLY A 137 -1.23 18.99 -1.61
C GLY A 137 -1.52 17.49 -1.65
N ASN A 138 -0.64 16.70 -2.25
CA ASN A 138 -0.79 15.24 -2.27
C ASN A 138 -0.70 14.65 -0.86
N VAL A 139 0.17 15.18 0.00
CA VAL A 139 0.32 14.74 1.40
C VAL A 139 -0.93 15.06 2.22
N VAL A 140 -1.54 16.24 2.01
CA VAL A 140 -2.80 16.60 2.68
C VAL A 140 -3.95 15.69 2.25
N LEU A 141 -4.02 15.35 0.96
CA LEU A 141 -5.02 14.42 0.44
C LEU A 141 -4.81 13.00 0.97
N ASP A 142 -3.56 12.53 1.02
CA ASP A 142 -3.20 11.21 1.58
C ASP A 142 -3.56 11.14 3.08
N PHE A 143 -3.21 12.18 3.85
CA PHE A 143 -3.57 12.31 5.26
C PHE A 143 -5.08 12.24 5.48
N THR A 144 -5.84 13.00 4.69
CA THR A 144 -7.30 13.03 4.77
C THR A 144 -7.90 11.67 4.40
N GLY A 145 -7.41 11.05 3.32
CA GLY A 145 -7.82 9.72 2.90
C GLY A 145 -7.51 8.65 3.96
N GLY A 146 -6.33 8.71 4.59
CA GLY A 146 -5.93 7.82 5.66
C GLY A 146 -6.82 7.93 6.89
N ILE A 147 -7.16 9.16 7.33
CA ILE A 147 -8.11 9.38 8.43
C ILE A 147 -9.49 8.82 8.07
N LEU A 148 -10.03 9.16 6.91
CA LEU A 148 -11.36 8.72 6.49
C LEU A 148 -11.43 7.19 6.35
N SER A 149 -10.39 6.54 5.84
CA SER A 149 -10.27 5.08 5.76
C SER A 149 -10.28 4.44 7.15
N MET A 150 -9.51 4.99 8.10
CA MET A 150 -9.47 4.49 9.47
C MET A 150 -10.82 4.68 10.18
N LEU A 151 -11.48 5.82 9.97
CA LEU A 151 -12.83 6.09 10.50
C LEU A 151 -13.86 5.10 9.92
N GLN A 152 -13.79 4.82 8.61
CA GLN A 152 -14.64 3.79 7.99
C GLN A 152 -14.47 2.43 8.67
N MET A 153 -13.23 2.01 8.95
CA MET A 153 -12.95 0.74 9.62
C MET A 153 -13.52 0.69 11.05
N ILE A 154 -13.40 1.78 11.80
CA ILE A 154 -13.95 1.89 13.17
C ILE A 154 -15.49 1.82 13.13
N ILE A 155 -16.13 2.55 12.23
CA ILE A 155 -17.59 2.56 12.09
C ILE A 155 -18.10 1.17 11.71
N ASN A 156 -17.42 0.46 10.81
CA ASN A 156 -17.79 -0.90 10.42
C ASN A 156 -17.64 -1.88 11.59
N ALA A 157 -16.54 -1.80 12.34
CA ALA A 157 -16.33 -2.65 13.50
C ALA A 157 -17.41 -2.45 14.57
N ASP A 158 -17.83 -1.22 14.81
CA ASP A 158 -18.90 -0.89 15.75
C ASP A 158 -20.26 -1.41 15.26
N ASN A 159 -20.63 -1.11 14.01
CA ASN A 159 -21.93 -1.51 13.43
C ASN A 159 -22.16 -3.01 13.40
N TYR A 160 -21.12 -3.81 13.17
CA TYR A 160 -21.21 -5.26 13.06
C TYR A 160 -20.67 -5.99 14.31
N ASN A 161 -20.30 -5.24 15.35
CA ASN A 161 -19.68 -5.75 16.58
C ASN A 161 -18.48 -6.68 16.30
N ASP A 162 -17.70 -6.32 15.27
CA ASP A 162 -16.59 -7.12 14.72
C ASP A 162 -15.30 -6.30 14.69
N TRP A 163 -14.71 -6.15 15.88
CA TRP A 163 -13.44 -5.46 16.08
C TRP A 163 -12.24 -6.26 15.60
N ALA A 164 -12.39 -7.58 15.46
CA ALA A 164 -11.32 -8.46 15.00
C ALA A 164 -11.00 -8.22 13.52
N SER A 165 -12.01 -7.95 12.69
CA SER A 165 -11.81 -7.69 11.26
C SER A 165 -11.09 -6.38 10.93
N ILE A 166 -10.93 -5.46 11.88
CA ILE A 166 -9.99 -4.32 11.73
C ILE A 166 -8.57 -4.83 11.44
N PHE A 167 -8.18 -5.95 12.06
CA PHE A 167 -6.91 -6.61 11.85
C PHE A 167 -6.97 -7.71 10.78
N GLY A 168 -8.15 -7.96 10.19
CA GLY A 168 -8.35 -8.90 9.09
C GLY A 168 -7.77 -8.42 7.76
N ASP A 169 -7.67 -7.10 7.56
CA ASP A 169 -6.77 -6.49 6.57
C ASP A 169 -5.70 -5.65 7.29
N PRO A 170 -4.61 -6.29 7.73
CA PRO A 170 -3.50 -5.59 8.37
C PRO A 170 -2.87 -4.53 7.47
N THR A 171 -3.00 -4.68 6.15
CA THR A 171 -2.44 -3.74 5.19
C THR A 171 -3.28 -2.49 5.10
N LYS A 172 -4.61 -2.55 5.08
CA LYS A 172 -5.46 -1.34 5.10
C LYS A 172 -5.31 -0.56 6.41
N PHE A 173 -5.35 -1.24 7.55
CA PHE A 173 -5.10 -0.60 8.85
C PHE A 173 -3.68 -0.01 8.91
N GLY A 174 -2.67 -0.81 8.54
CA GLY A 174 -1.27 -0.39 8.54
C GLY A 174 -1.00 0.76 7.56
N LEU A 175 -1.58 0.73 6.36
CA LEU A 175 -1.48 1.82 5.38
C LEU A 175 -2.10 3.09 5.96
N GLY A 176 -3.31 3.03 6.52
CA GLY A 176 -3.95 4.18 7.15
C GLY A 176 -3.10 4.76 8.28
N LEU A 177 -2.65 3.93 9.22
CA LEU A 177 -1.85 4.35 10.36
C LEU A 177 -0.50 4.95 9.94
N PHE A 178 0.30 4.22 9.15
CA PHE A 178 1.62 4.69 8.75
C PHE A 178 1.53 5.91 7.83
N SER A 179 0.55 5.97 6.94
CA SER A 179 0.33 7.16 6.11
C SER A 179 0.09 8.37 6.98
N VAL A 180 -0.91 8.33 7.87
CA VAL A 180 -1.25 9.44 8.76
C VAL A 180 -0.04 9.91 9.58
N LEU A 181 0.75 8.98 10.14
CA LEU A 181 1.94 9.32 10.92
C LEU A 181 3.02 10.01 10.07
N PHE A 182 3.34 9.48 8.89
CA PHE A 182 4.34 10.08 8.00
C PHE A 182 3.84 11.40 7.40
N ASP A 183 2.55 11.51 7.11
CA ASP A 183 1.96 12.74 6.58
C ASP A 183 2.00 13.86 7.60
N ILE A 184 1.66 13.59 8.88
CA ILE A 184 1.86 14.55 9.98
C ILE A 184 3.32 15.00 10.01
N PHE A 185 4.26 14.05 9.93
CA PHE A 185 5.69 14.36 9.94
C PHE A 185 6.08 15.26 8.75
N PHE A 186 5.60 14.98 7.54
CA PHE A 186 5.86 15.80 6.35
C PHE A 186 5.21 17.18 6.43
N LEU A 187 3.99 17.29 6.96
CA LEU A 187 3.30 18.56 7.20
C LEU A 187 4.06 19.42 8.21
N VAL A 188 4.57 18.83 9.29
CA VAL A 188 5.43 19.52 10.27
C VAL A 188 6.74 19.98 9.60
N GLN A 189 7.38 19.13 8.80
CA GLN A 189 8.59 19.53 8.06
C GLN A 189 8.32 20.73 7.14
N HIS A 190 7.21 20.73 6.41
CA HIS A 190 6.90 21.77 5.42
C HIS A 190 6.42 23.09 6.06
N TYR A 191 5.42 23.04 6.92
CA TYR A 191 4.75 24.25 7.42
C TYR A 191 5.40 24.87 8.66
N ILE A 192 6.16 24.08 9.43
CA ILE A 192 6.75 24.52 10.70
C ILE A 192 8.28 24.62 10.60
N LEU A 193 8.97 23.57 10.16
CA LEU A 193 10.44 23.50 10.28
C LEU A 193 11.20 24.16 9.12
N TYR A 194 10.76 23.98 7.87
CA TYR A 194 11.54 24.31 6.67
C TYR A 194 10.81 25.30 5.74
N ARG A 195 10.21 26.34 6.33
CA ARG A 195 9.62 27.46 5.58
C ARG A 195 10.65 28.15 4.69
#